data_AF-A0A7Y5BTP8-F1
#
_entry.id   AF-A0A7Y5BTP8-F1
#
_cell.length_a   1.000
_cell.length_b   1.000
_cell.length_c   1.000
_cell.angle_alpha   90.00
_cell.angle_beta   90.00
_cell.angle_gamma   90.00
#
_symmetry.space_group_name_H-M   'P 1'
#
loop_
_entity.id
_entity.type
_entity.pdbx_description
1 polymer ?
#
loop_
_entity_poly.entity_id
_entity_poly.type
_entity_poly.pdbx_seq_one_letter_code
_entity_poly.pdbx_strand_id
1 'polypeptide(L)' 'MPPEFDAILASDLPDLEKLTQAYQFILKEQIAIAQREIELQKALGDQEKMIKEKIKKGTIEYSASIFSFCFLPYI' A
#
# COMPACT_ATOMS: atom_id res chain seq x y z
N MET A 1 -13.63 -5.93 1.32
CA MET A 1 -12.88 -4.80 0.72
C MET A 1 -13.30 -3.55 1.47
N PRO A 2 -12.40 -2.59 1.76
CA PRO A 2 -12.80 -1.39 2.50
C PRO A 2 -13.81 -0.57 1.68
N PRO A 3 -14.83 0.05 2.31
CA PRO A 3 -15.83 0.85 1.60
C PRO A 3 -15.25 1.97 0.74
N GLU A 4 -14.11 2.53 1.14
CA GLU A 4 -13.38 3.56 0.39
C GLU A 4 -12.84 3.05 -0.95
N PHE A 5 -12.38 1.79 -1.01
CA PHE A 5 -11.92 1.20 -2.26
C PHE A 5 -13.08 1.00 -3.24
N ASP A 6 -14.22 0.49 -2.75
CA ASP A 6 -15.41 0.29 -3.58
C ASP A 6 -15.96 1.64 -4.09
N ALA A 7 -15.88 2.69 -3.27
CA ALA A 7 -16.25 4.05 -3.66
C ALA A 7 -15.37 4.61 -4.79
N ILE A 8 -14.06 4.35 -4.78
CA ILE A 8 -13.15 4.75 -5.86
C ILE A 8 -13.55 4.09 -7.18
N LEU A 9 -13.83 2.78 -7.16
CA LEU A 9 -14.21 2.04 -8.36
C LEU A 9 -15.59 2.43 -8.90
N ALA A 10 -16.52 2.79 -8.01
CA ALA A 10 -17.85 3.25 -8.37
C ALA A 10 -17.91 4.73 -8.78
N SER A 11 -16.81 5.48 -8.65
CA SER A 11 -16.78 6.91 -9.02
C SER A 11 -16.95 7.13 -10.53
N ASP A 12 -17.37 8.34 -10.91
CA ASP A 12 -17.51 8.76 -12.31
C ASP A 12 -16.20 9.28 -12.93
N LEU A 13 -15.06 9.03 -12.27
CA LEU A 13 -13.75 9.45 -12.77
C LEU A 13 -13.37 8.73 -14.08
N PRO A 14 -12.41 9.23 -14.87
CA PRO A 14 -11.79 8.46 -15.92
C PRO A 14 -11.15 7.17 -15.39
N ASP A 15 -11.16 6.08 -16.18
CA ASP A 15 -10.65 4.77 -15.76
C ASP A 15 -9.20 4.83 -15.26
N LEU A 16 -8.34 5.62 -15.92
CA LEU A 16 -6.95 5.82 -15.50
C LEU A 16 -6.87 6.41 -14.09
N GLU A 17 -7.70 7.40 -13.77
CA GLU A 17 -7.73 8.03 -12.45
C GLU A 17 -8.29 7.09 -11.39
N LYS A 18 -9.36 6.34 -11.70
CA LYS A 18 -9.90 5.31 -10.79
C LYS A 18 -8.86 4.27 -10.43
N LEU A 19 -8.22 3.68 -11.44
CA LEU A 19 -7.21 2.65 -11.23
C LEU A 19 -5.99 3.19 -10.49
N THR A 20 -5.62 4.45 -10.76
CA THR A 20 -4.53 5.13 -10.04
C THR A 20 -4.85 5.29 -8.55
N GLN A 21 -6.02 5.81 -8.23
CA GLN A 21 -6.47 5.98 -6.85
C GLN A 21 -6.67 4.65 -6.13
N ALA A 22 -7.25 3.66 -6.81
CA ALA A 22 -7.48 2.32 -6.25
C ALA A 22 -6.16 1.63 -5.92
N TYR A 23 -5.15 1.74 -6.80
CA TYR A 23 -3.83 1.19 -6.55
C TYR A 23 -3.09 1.92 -5.41
N GLN A 24 -3.16 3.25 -5.37
CA GLN A 24 -2.61 4.03 -4.25
C GLN A 24 -3.25 3.63 -2.91
N PHE A 25 -4.57 3.41 -2.89
CA PHE A 25 -5.28 2.94 -1.71
C PHE A 25 -4.74 1.57 -1.24
N ILE A 26 -4.60 0.62 -2.16
CA ILE A 26 -4.02 -0.70 -1.85
C ILE A 26 -2.61 -0.57 -1.28
N LEU A 27 -1.74 0.24 -1.91
CA LEU A 27 -0.37 0.44 -1.43
C LEU A 27 -0.34 0.99 0.00
N LYS A 28 -1.16 2.02 0.29
CA LYS A 28 -1.26 2.61 1.63
C LYS A 28 -1.71 1.58 2.67
N GLU A 29 -2.75 0.80 2.36
CA GLU A 29 -3.25 -0.26 3.24
C GLU A 29 -2.18 -1.32 3.50
N GLN A 30 -1.49 -1.79 2.47
CA GLN A 30 -0.45 -2.81 2.62
C GLN A 30 0.75 -2.32 3.43
N ILE A 31 1.15 -1.05 3.28
CA ILE A 31 2.19 -0.42 4.11
C ILE A 31 1.72 -0.36 5.57
N ALA A 32 0.48 0.05 5.82
CA ALA A 32 -0.09 0.11 7.17
C ALA A 32 -0.17 -1.27 7.83
N ILE A 33 -0.59 -2.30 7.09
CA ILE A 33 -0.62 -3.69 7.55
C ILE A 33 0.79 -4.16 7.89
N ALA A 34 1.76 -3.98 7.00
CA ALA A 34 3.15 -4.38 7.26
C ALA A 34 3.73 -3.67 8.49
N GLN A 35 3.39 -2.40 8.71
CA GLN A 35 3.80 -1.66 9.92
C GLN A 35 3.22 -2.27 11.21
N ARG A 36 1.91 -2.60 11.22
CA ARG A 36 1.27 -3.27 12.37
C ARG A 36 1.86 -4.64 12.64
N GLU A 37 2.16 -5.40 11.59
CA GLU A 37 2.82 -6.70 11.72
C GLU A 37 4.23 -6.58 12.30
N ILE A 38 5.03 -5.60 11.87
CA ILE A 38 6.36 -5.32 12.47
C ILE A 38 6.22 -5.07 13.98
N GLU A 39 5.24 -4.27 14.40
CA GLU A 39 4.97 -3.98 15.81
C GLU A 39 4.54 -5.23 16.59
N LEU A 40 3.68 -6.06 16.00
CA LEU A 40 3.26 -7.33 16.58
C LEU A 40 4.45 -8.28 16.75
N GLN A 41 5.24 -8.51 15.71
CA GLN A 41 6.39 -9.43 15.79
C GLN A 41 7.45 -8.91 16.76
N LYS A 42 7.62 -7.58 16.87
CA LYS A 42 8.47 -6.96 17.88
C LYS A 42 7.97 -7.26 19.30
N ALA A 43 6.66 -7.17 19.55
CA ALA A 43 6.06 -7.48 20.85
C ALA A 43 6.20 -8.97 21.21
N LEU A 44 6.14 -9.86 20.22
CA LEU A 44 6.30 -11.30 20.38
C LEU A 44 7.77 -11.75 20.51
N GLY A 45 8.74 -10.87 20.24
CA GLY A 45 10.16 -11.21 20.22
C GLY A 45 10.61 -12.05 19.01
N ASP A 46 9.76 -12.18 17.99
CA ASP A 46 10.05 -12.95 16.77
C ASP A 46 10.86 -12.09 15.77
N GLN A 47 12.19 -12.12 15.91
CA GLN A 47 13.07 -11.30 15.09
C GLN A 47 13.04 -11.69 13.60
N GLU A 48 12.93 -12.98 13.29
CA GLU A 48 12.94 -13.44 11.91
C GLU A 48 11.71 -12.94 11.16
N LYS A 49 10.51 -13.10 11.74
CA LYS A 49 9.29 -12.58 11.12
C LYS A 49 9.29 -11.06 11.06
N MET A 50 9.78 -10.38 12.10
CA MET A 50 9.91 -8.92 12.07
C MET A 50 10.78 -8.45 10.89
N ILE A 51 11.90 -9.12 10.61
CA ILE A 51 12.78 -8.78 9.47
C ILE A 51 12.03 -9.02 8.14
N LYS A 52 11.31 -10.12 7.99
CA LYS A 52 10.51 -10.40 6.78
C LYS A 52 9.46 -9.30 6.53
N GLU A 53 8.77 -8.85 7.57
CA GLU A 53 7.79 -7.77 7.44
C GLU A 53 8.44 -6.42 7.12
N LYS A 54 9.64 -6.13 7.64
CA LYS A 54 10.42 -4.96 7.22
C LYS A 54 10.81 -5.00 5.74
N ILE A 55 11.27 -6.14 5.25
CA ILE A 55 11.61 -6.32 3.82
C ILE A 55 10.36 -6.14 2.94
N LYS A 56 9.24 -6.74 3.33
CA LYS A 56 7.94 -6.58 2.66
C LYS A 56 7.53 -5.11 2.60
N LYS A 57 7.57 -4.39 3.73
CA LYS A 57 7.26 -2.96 3.79
C LYS A 57 8.12 -2.15 2.83
N GLY A 58 9.45 -2.33 2.88
CA GLY A 58 10.38 -1.61 2.01
C GLY A 58 10.18 -1.92 0.52
N THR A 59 9.80 -3.16 0.18
CA THR A 59 9.48 -3.56 -1.19
C THR A 59 8.23 -2.83 -1.70
N ILE A 60 7.17 -2.77 -0.88
CA ILE A 60 5.93 -2.06 -1.22
C ILE A 60 6.18 -0.55 -1.36
N GLU A 61 6.96 0.04 -0.45
CA GLU A 61 7.35 1.46 -0.52
C GLU A 61 8.12 1.78 -1.80
N TYR A 62 9.06 0.91 -2.20
CA TYR A 62 9.79 1.07 -3.45
C TYR A 62 8.87 0.94 -4.67
N SER A 63 7.98 -0.05 -4.71
CA SER A 63 6.96 -0.18 -5.77
C SER A 63 6.05 1.05 -5.83
N ALA A 64 5.65 1.60 -4.68
CA ALA A 64 4.87 2.83 -4.61
C ALA A 64 5.63 4.03 -5.20
N SER A 65 6.95 4.09 -5.01
CA SER A 65 7.78 5.14 -5.61
C SER A 65 7.84 5.04 -7.14
N ILE A 66 7.99 3.82 -7.69
CA ILE A 66 7.97 3.58 -9.14
C ILE A 66 6.59 3.95 -9.71
N PHE A 67 5.52 3.49 -9.05
CA PHE A 67 4.16 3.82 -9.45
C PHE A 67 3.92 5.33 -9.46
N SER A 68 4.37 6.02 -8.41
CA SER A 68 4.26 7.47 -8.30
C SER A 68 5.03 8.17 -9.40
N PHE A 69 6.24 7.70 -9.73
CA PHE A 69 7.03 8.22 -10.84
C PHE A 69 6.35 8.02 -12.20
N CYS A 70 5.64 6.91 -12.43
CA CYS A 70 5.02 6.63 -13.72
C CYS A 70 3.65 7.31 -13.90
N PHE A 71 2.87 7.48 -12.83
CA PHE A 71 1.44 7.80 -12.94
C PHE A 71 0.99 9.03 -12.14
N LEU A 72 1.84 9.60 -11.28
CA LEU A 72 1.53 10.82 -10.51
C LEU A 72 2.27 12.10 -10.91
N PRO A 73 3.29 12.15 -11.82
CA PRO A 73 3.91 13.42 -12.17
C PRO A 73 3.10 14.25 -13.19
N TYR A 74 1.92 13.79 -13.60
CA TYR A 74 1.08 14.42 -14.62
C TYR A 74 -0.26 14.99 -14.07
N ILE A 75 -0.35 15.19 -12.76
CA ILE A 75 -1.49 15.87 -12.11
C ILE A 75 -1.02 17.20 -11.52
#